data_AF-A0A8C2XSQ0-F1
#
_entry.id   AF-A0A8C2XSQ0-F1
#
_cell.length_a   1.000
_cell.length_b   1.000
_cell.length_c   1.000
_cell.angle_alpha   90.00
_cell.angle_beta   90.00
_cell.angle_gamma   90.00
#
_symmetry.space_group_name_H-M   'P 1'
#
loop_
_entity.id
_entity.type
_entity.pdbx_description
1 polymer ?
#
loop_
_entity_poly.entity_id
_entity_poly.type
_entity_poly.pdbx_seq_one_letter_code
_entity_poly.pdbx_strand_id
1 'polypeptide(L)'
;MSGLNASLGYFAAVLLFAAAVRALLKKWPRLGFVLEFASSFALVACRLEVQTIVEVGEWAVGLGSDVTLTVLFAVLLAHGAVCGGATGNPALAVLKLLQLEASVLHTVLAVAAQFLGAHLALHVAAYYWSLELTDMHMIKTLMWSECSTSLLVSPLQGFITECFCTLVFHLVLLNLQRRSALIRVPLIAVLLTFLSHIAKGFTSAHMNPSLSYGLTFHCPGFTFWEYAAVYWLGSLTGAVLSVLLYTGHIPKIFSRNLLYFQKMRVRGPKGDKGEAKKKM
;
A
#
# COMPACT_ATOMS: atom_id res chain seq x y z
N MET A 1 23.04 0.29 20.91
CA MET A 1 22.09 1.37 21.28
C MET A 1 22.15 2.57 20.32
N SER A 2 23.32 2.99 19.82
CA SER A 2 23.44 4.09 18.83
C SER A 2 22.73 3.81 17.49
N GLY A 3 22.80 2.57 16.99
CA GLY A 3 22.14 2.10 15.78
C GLY A 3 20.65 2.43 15.69
N LEU A 4 19.88 1.92 16.64
CA LEU A 4 18.43 2.11 16.69
C LEU A 4 18.04 3.58 16.88
N ASN A 5 18.82 4.35 17.64
CA ASN A 5 18.57 5.78 17.85
C ASN A 5 18.69 6.58 16.56
N ALA A 6 19.67 6.26 15.70
CA ALA A 6 19.81 6.88 14.40
C ALA A 6 18.60 6.58 13.51
N SER A 7 18.18 5.32 13.41
CA SER A 7 16.97 4.92 12.67
C SER A 7 15.71 5.59 13.21
N LEU A 8 15.54 5.70 14.54
CA LEU A 8 14.42 6.41 15.17
C LEU A 8 14.41 7.89 14.82
N GLY A 9 15.57 8.54 14.81
CA GLY A 9 15.72 9.93 14.37
C GLY A 9 15.33 10.12 12.90
N TYR A 10 15.75 9.20 12.04
CA TYR A 10 15.37 9.18 10.62
C TYR A 10 13.86 9.01 10.44
N PHE A 11 13.23 8.04 11.10
CA PHE A 11 11.78 7.84 11.06
C PHE A 11 11.03 9.08 11.53
N ALA A 12 11.47 9.70 12.63
CA ALA A 12 10.86 10.91 13.16
C ALA A 12 10.95 12.07 12.16
N ALA A 13 12.12 12.31 11.56
CA ALA A 13 12.31 13.37 10.56
C ALA A 13 11.41 13.19 9.34
N VAL A 14 11.35 11.98 8.80
CA VAL A 14 10.51 11.63 7.63
C VAL A 14 9.02 11.79 7.94
N LEU A 15 8.57 11.32 9.11
CA LEU A 15 7.16 11.46 9.52
C LEU A 15 6.79 12.91 9.84
N LEU A 16 7.69 13.68 10.44
CA LEU A 16 7.51 15.12 10.68
C LEU A 16 7.38 15.89 9.36
N PHE A 17 8.19 15.56 8.35
CA PHE A 17 8.05 16.11 7.02
C PHE A 17 6.65 15.85 6.42
N ALA A 18 6.18 14.59 6.45
CA ALA A 18 4.85 14.25 5.95
C ALA A 18 3.73 14.96 6.73
N ALA A 19 3.86 15.04 8.06
CA ALA A 19 2.93 15.77 8.92
C ALA A 19 2.90 17.28 8.60
N ALA A 20 4.06 17.89 8.36
CA ALA A 20 4.18 19.31 8.01
C ALA A 20 3.54 19.60 6.65
N VAL A 21 3.85 18.80 5.63
CA VAL A 21 3.22 18.93 4.29
C VAL A 21 1.70 18.83 4.41
N ARG A 22 1.21 17.86 5.19
CA ARG A 22 -0.22 17.71 5.44
C ARG A 22 -0.83 18.93 6.14
N ALA A 23 -0.18 19.45 7.17
CA ALA A 23 -0.66 20.61 7.90
C ALA A 23 -0.77 21.86 7.01
N LEU A 24 0.23 22.09 6.16
CA LEU A 24 0.29 23.20 5.21
C LEU A 24 -0.80 23.09 4.12
N LEU A 25 -1.01 21.88 3.60
CA LEU A 25 -1.91 21.65 2.46
C LEU A 25 -3.34 21.26 2.86
N LYS A 26 -3.64 21.16 4.16
CA LYS A 26 -4.98 20.79 4.66
C LYS A 26 -6.11 21.67 4.08
N LYS A 27 -5.81 22.94 3.76
CA LYS A 27 -6.78 23.90 3.22
C LYS A 27 -6.89 23.88 1.68
N TRP A 28 -6.05 23.11 0.98
CA TRP A 28 -5.90 23.15 -0.48
C TRP A 28 -6.22 21.80 -1.12
N PRO A 29 -7.51 21.43 -1.24
CA PRO A 29 -7.92 20.10 -1.72
C PRO A 29 -7.45 19.81 -3.16
N ARG A 30 -7.23 20.84 -3.98
CA ARG A 30 -6.70 20.72 -5.34
C ARG A 30 -5.27 20.15 -5.39
N LEU A 31 -4.50 20.30 -4.31
CA LEU A 31 -3.13 19.81 -4.17
C LEU A 31 -3.06 18.44 -3.48
N GLY A 32 -4.16 17.67 -3.49
CA GLY A 32 -4.22 16.34 -2.88
C GLY A 32 -3.14 15.37 -3.37
N PHE A 33 -2.66 15.52 -4.62
CA PHE A 33 -1.56 14.71 -5.15
C PHE A 33 -0.23 14.94 -4.40
N VAL A 34 0.01 16.13 -3.83
CA VAL A 34 1.22 16.40 -3.02
C VAL A 34 1.17 15.65 -1.69
N LEU A 35 -0.03 15.40 -1.16
CA LEU A 35 -0.20 14.54 0.02
C LEU A 35 0.11 13.08 -0.32
N GLU A 36 -0.24 12.62 -1.53
CA GLU A 36 0.11 11.28 -2.02
C GLU A 36 1.64 11.15 -2.25
N PHE A 37 2.29 12.22 -2.73
CA PHE A 37 3.77 12.30 -2.79
C PHE A 37 4.39 12.15 -1.41
N ALA A 38 4.00 12.99 -0.45
CA ALA A 38 4.57 12.97 0.90
C ALA A 38 4.28 11.65 1.63
N SER A 39 3.10 11.07 1.41
CA SER A 39 2.71 9.76 1.96
C SER A 39 3.55 8.63 1.37
N SER A 40 3.76 8.59 0.06
CA SER A 40 4.61 7.57 -0.57
C SER A 40 6.08 7.74 -0.18
N PHE A 41 6.61 8.97 -0.23
CA PHE A 41 7.95 9.29 0.25
C PHE A 41 8.18 8.77 1.67
N ALA A 42 7.29 9.11 2.61
CA ALA A 42 7.45 8.70 3.99
C ALA A 42 7.37 7.18 4.18
N LEU A 43 6.46 6.52 3.47
CA LEU A 43 6.34 5.06 3.52
C LEU A 43 7.59 4.37 2.99
N VAL A 44 8.06 4.75 1.80
CA VAL A 44 9.22 4.13 1.15
C VAL A 44 10.49 4.42 1.94
N ALA A 45 10.71 5.67 2.36
CA ALA A 45 11.88 6.07 3.14
C ALA A 45 11.99 5.27 4.44
N CYS A 46 10.91 5.22 5.23
CA CYS A 46 10.91 4.43 6.46
C CYS A 46 11.05 2.92 6.19
N ARG A 47 10.47 2.40 5.11
CA ARG A 47 10.59 0.97 4.78
C ARG A 47 11.99 0.57 4.31
N LEU A 48 12.74 1.45 3.65
CA LEU A 48 14.14 1.23 3.30
C LEU A 48 15.01 1.11 4.56
N GLU A 49 14.77 1.95 5.56
CA GLU A 49 15.49 1.88 6.83
C GLU A 49 15.07 0.65 7.66
N VAL A 50 13.79 0.28 7.65
CA VAL A 50 13.32 -1.00 8.23
C VAL A 50 14.04 -2.18 7.55
N GLN A 51 14.17 -2.17 6.22
CA GLN A 51 14.89 -3.22 5.48
C GLN A 51 16.36 -3.29 5.89
N THR A 52 17.00 -2.14 6.14
CA THR A 52 18.37 -2.08 6.68
C THR A 52 18.47 -2.77 8.04
N ILE A 53 17.50 -2.53 8.93
CA ILE A 53 17.42 -3.22 10.23
C ILE A 53 17.18 -4.73 10.05
N VAL A 54 16.34 -5.14 9.08
CA VAL A 54 16.08 -6.57 8.78
C VAL A 54 17.35 -7.29 8.32
N GLU A 55 18.09 -6.69 7.38
CA GLU A 55 19.22 -7.34 6.70
C GLU A 55 20.50 -7.30 7.55
N VAL A 56 20.75 -6.18 8.21
CA VAL A 56 22.03 -5.90 8.87
C VAL A 56 21.90 -5.85 10.39
N GLY A 57 20.72 -5.52 10.92
CA GLY A 57 20.53 -5.24 12.35
C GLY A 57 20.83 -6.42 13.27
N GLU A 58 20.57 -7.65 12.84
CA GLU A 58 20.86 -8.86 13.61
C GLU A 58 22.38 -9.06 13.77
N TRP A 59 23.14 -8.90 12.69
CA TRP A 59 24.59 -9.11 12.68
C TRP A 59 25.38 -7.92 13.23
N ALA A 60 24.97 -6.68 12.94
CA ALA A 60 25.71 -5.49 13.32
C ALA A 60 25.41 -5.00 14.74
N VAL A 61 24.18 -5.22 15.23
CA VAL A 61 23.72 -4.64 16.52
C VAL A 61 23.03 -5.67 17.43
N GLY A 62 22.85 -6.91 16.98
CA GLY A 62 22.17 -7.95 17.75
C GLY A 62 20.65 -7.73 17.87
N LEU A 63 20.05 -7.02 16.91
CA LEU A 63 18.60 -6.78 16.90
C LEU A 63 17.88 -8.03 16.39
N GLY A 64 17.17 -8.73 17.28
CA GLY A 64 16.39 -9.91 16.92
C GLY A 64 15.17 -9.59 16.05
N SER A 65 14.60 -10.64 15.42
CA SER A 65 13.42 -10.55 14.55
C SER A 65 12.23 -9.85 15.20
N ASP A 66 12.04 -9.98 16.52
CA ASP A 66 10.95 -9.36 17.27
C ASP A 66 11.03 -7.83 17.25
N VAL A 67 12.24 -7.27 17.34
CA VAL A 67 12.46 -5.82 17.29
C VAL A 67 12.10 -5.29 15.92
N THR A 68 12.56 -5.97 14.87
CA THR A 68 12.31 -5.58 13.48
C THR A 68 10.81 -5.60 13.14
N LEU A 69 10.08 -6.60 13.61
CA LEU A 69 8.62 -6.66 13.47
C LEU A 69 7.93 -5.52 14.23
N THR A 70 8.39 -5.21 15.44
CA THR A 70 7.86 -4.11 16.25
C THR A 70 8.10 -2.75 15.57
N VAL A 71 9.30 -2.53 15.03
CA VAL A 71 9.65 -1.31 14.29
C VAL A 71 8.81 -1.20 13.02
N LEU A 72 8.65 -2.30 12.27
CA LEU A 72 7.81 -2.32 11.09
C LEU A 72 6.35 -1.96 11.42
N PHE A 73 5.78 -2.57 12.46
CA PHE A 73 4.44 -2.26 12.93
C PHE A 73 4.32 -0.77 13.33
N ALA A 74 5.29 -0.25 14.09
CA ALA A 74 5.29 1.14 14.53
C ALA A 74 5.35 2.12 13.35
N VAL A 75 6.19 1.83 12.34
CA VAL A 75 6.29 2.65 11.10
C VAL A 75 4.97 2.65 10.34
N LEU A 76 4.34 1.49 10.14
CA LEU A 76 3.06 1.38 9.43
C LEU A 76 1.92 2.06 10.20
N LEU A 77 1.91 1.92 11.53
CA LEU A 77 0.96 2.58 12.40
C LEU A 77 1.10 4.11 12.33
N ALA A 78 2.34 4.61 12.44
CA ALA A 78 2.65 6.03 12.37
C ALA A 78 2.32 6.61 11.00
N HIS A 79 2.66 5.90 9.92
CA HIS A 79 2.28 6.29 8.55
C HIS A 79 0.76 6.42 8.40
N GLY A 80 -0.01 5.41 8.84
CA GLY A 80 -1.46 5.46 8.78
C GLY A 80 -2.07 6.60 9.61
N ALA A 81 -1.48 6.91 10.77
CA ALA A 81 -1.91 7.99 11.64
C ALA A 81 -1.61 9.38 11.05
N VAL A 82 -0.40 9.57 10.50
CA VAL A 82 0.07 10.86 9.94
C VAL A 82 -0.52 11.13 8.56
N CYS A 83 -0.47 10.15 7.66
CA CYS A 83 -0.84 10.30 6.24
C CYS A 83 -2.34 10.11 5.99
N GLY A 84 -3.06 9.41 6.87
CA GLY A 84 -4.53 9.32 6.92
C GLY A 84 -5.21 9.03 5.58
N GLY A 85 -5.71 10.07 4.90
CA GLY A 85 -6.46 9.95 3.64
C GLY A 85 -5.59 9.78 2.38
N ALA A 86 -4.29 10.09 2.48
CA ALA A 86 -3.31 9.87 1.43
C ALA A 86 -2.62 8.52 1.66
N THR A 87 -2.73 7.62 0.70
CA THR A 87 -2.36 6.22 0.89
C THR A 87 -0.92 5.92 0.49
N GLY A 88 -0.35 6.71 -0.41
CA GLY A 88 0.93 6.41 -1.01
C GLY A 88 0.91 5.12 -1.86
N ASN A 89 -0.27 4.65 -2.30
CA ASN A 89 -0.44 3.37 -2.99
C ASN A 89 -1.13 3.54 -4.36
N PRO A 90 -0.41 3.29 -5.48
CA PRO A 90 -0.98 3.34 -6.82
C PRO A 90 -2.17 2.40 -7.03
N ALA A 91 -2.17 1.21 -6.41
CA ALA A 91 -3.27 0.26 -6.54
C ALA A 91 -4.59 0.83 -5.99
N LEU A 92 -4.53 1.54 -4.86
CA LEU A 92 -5.69 2.22 -4.27
C LEU A 92 -6.13 3.44 -5.09
N ALA A 93 -5.20 4.19 -5.68
CA ALA A 93 -5.53 5.33 -6.54
C ALA A 93 -6.27 4.88 -7.82
N VAL A 94 -5.83 3.76 -8.42
CA VAL A 94 -6.51 3.14 -9.56
C VAL A 94 -7.86 2.58 -9.13
N LEU A 95 -7.97 1.97 -7.95
CA LEU A 95 -9.23 1.43 -7.44
C LEU A 95 -10.30 2.50 -7.29
N LYS A 96 -9.95 3.65 -6.71
CA LYS A 96 -10.84 4.83 -6.62
C LYS A 96 -11.35 5.29 -7.99
N LEU A 97 -10.49 5.24 -9.02
CA LEU A 97 -10.90 5.55 -10.40
C LEU A 97 -11.90 4.53 -10.95
N LEU A 98 -11.68 3.23 -10.70
CA LEU A 98 -12.56 2.14 -11.14
C LEU A 98 -13.92 2.16 -10.44
N GLN A 99 -13.96 2.66 -9.21
CA GLN A 99 -15.17 2.85 -8.41
C GLN A 99 -15.88 4.19 -8.67
N LEU A 100 -15.38 5.02 -9.61
CA LEU A 100 -15.90 6.37 -9.91
C LEU A 100 -15.79 7.38 -8.76
N GLU A 101 -14.92 7.12 -7.78
CA GLU A 101 -14.63 8.00 -6.64
C GLU A 101 -13.58 9.07 -6.95
N ALA A 102 -12.83 8.92 -8.05
CA ALA A 102 -11.80 9.85 -8.50
C ALA A 102 -11.85 10.07 -10.03
N SER A 103 -11.42 11.25 -10.48
CA SER A 103 -11.26 11.55 -11.91
C SER A 103 -9.93 10.99 -12.44
N VAL A 104 -9.88 10.74 -13.76
CA VAL A 104 -8.67 10.21 -14.42
C VAL A 104 -7.45 11.11 -14.16
N LEU A 105 -7.61 12.44 -14.32
CA LEU A 105 -6.54 13.39 -14.07
C LEU A 105 -6.03 13.32 -12.63
N HIS A 106 -6.94 13.25 -11.64
CA HIS A 106 -6.54 13.15 -10.24
C HIS A 106 -5.76 11.87 -9.97
N THR A 107 -6.20 10.73 -10.53
CA THR A 107 -5.51 9.45 -10.39
C THR A 107 -4.14 9.47 -11.05
N VAL A 108 -4.00 10.00 -12.26
CA VAL A 108 -2.70 10.10 -12.95
C VAL A 108 -1.72 10.96 -12.14
N LEU A 109 -2.17 12.12 -11.66
CA LEU A 109 -1.34 12.98 -10.81
C LEU A 109 -0.96 12.30 -9.50
N ALA A 110 -1.88 11.57 -8.86
CA ALA A 110 -1.60 10.83 -7.63
C ALA A 110 -0.59 9.71 -7.86
N VAL A 111 -0.74 8.90 -8.92
CA VAL A 111 0.19 7.80 -9.25
C VAL A 111 1.58 8.36 -9.57
N ALA A 112 1.67 9.41 -10.39
CA ALA A 112 2.94 10.07 -10.68
C ALA A 112 3.61 10.61 -9.40
N ALA A 113 2.83 11.28 -8.55
CA ALA A 113 3.29 11.78 -7.26
C ALA A 113 3.80 10.66 -6.34
N GLN A 114 3.13 9.51 -6.31
CA GLN A 114 3.56 8.35 -5.52
C GLN A 114 4.90 7.80 -6.00
N PHE A 115 5.07 7.58 -7.31
CA PHE A 115 6.36 7.11 -7.85
C PHE A 115 7.48 8.14 -7.67
N LEU A 116 7.20 9.43 -7.81
CA LEU A 116 8.17 10.49 -7.52
C LEU A 116 8.57 10.51 -6.04
N GLY A 117 7.61 10.31 -5.13
CA GLY A 117 7.87 10.21 -3.69
C GLY A 117 8.75 9.01 -3.36
N ALA A 118 8.44 7.84 -3.93
CA ALA A 118 9.25 6.63 -3.79
C ALA A 118 10.67 6.80 -4.37
N HIS A 119 10.80 7.45 -5.53
CA HIS A 119 12.10 7.70 -6.14
C HIS A 119 12.94 8.68 -5.31
N LEU A 120 12.35 9.76 -4.78
CA LEU A 120 13.06 10.67 -3.87
C LEU A 120 13.48 9.95 -2.59
N ALA A 121 12.64 9.07 -2.05
CA ALA A 121 12.96 8.28 -0.87
C ALA A 121 14.20 7.41 -1.07
N LEU A 122 14.40 6.84 -2.26
CA LEU A 122 15.62 6.09 -2.60
C LEU A 122 16.87 6.96 -2.49
N HIS A 123 16.85 8.16 -3.08
CA HIS A 123 17.99 9.08 -3.03
C HIS A 123 18.27 9.57 -1.61
N VAL A 124 17.22 9.90 -0.85
CA VAL A 124 17.35 10.33 0.55
C VAL A 124 17.90 9.20 1.43
N ALA A 125 17.44 7.96 1.24
CA ALA A 125 17.95 6.81 1.97
C ALA A 125 19.42 6.53 1.63
N ALA A 126 19.77 6.52 0.34
CA ALA A 126 21.15 6.33 -0.10
C ALA A 126 22.08 7.42 0.45
N TYR A 127 21.64 8.68 0.42
CA TYR A 127 22.38 9.78 1.05
C TYR A 127 22.52 9.57 2.57
N TYR A 128 21.44 9.22 3.26
CA TYR A 128 21.46 8.97 4.70
C TYR A 128 22.41 7.84 5.08
N TRP A 129 22.44 6.76 4.30
CA TRP A 129 23.38 5.66 4.52
C TRP A 129 24.83 6.08 4.27
N SER A 130 25.07 6.93 3.27
CA SER A 130 26.41 7.46 2.97
C SER A 130 26.98 8.38 4.06
N LEU A 131 26.15 8.83 5.02
CA LEU A 131 26.63 9.54 6.21
C LEU A 131 27.30 8.61 7.22
N GLU A 132 27.18 7.29 7.05
CA GLU A 132 27.85 6.24 7.84
C GLU A 132 27.72 6.45 9.35
N LEU A 133 26.56 6.95 9.79
CA LEU A 133 26.32 7.31 11.21
C LEU A 133 26.43 6.10 12.15
N THR A 134 26.26 4.89 11.62
CA THR A 134 26.28 3.63 12.36
C THR A 134 26.86 2.52 11.49
N ASP A 135 27.35 1.43 12.11
CA ASP A 135 27.86 0.26 11.37
C ASP A 135 26.82 -0.32 10.40
N MET A 136 25.53 -0.26 10.75
CA MET A 136 24.44 -0.68 9.87
C MET A 136 24.38 0.16 8.58
N HIS A 137 24.58 1.48 8.70
CA HIS A 137 24.56 2.41 7.57
C HIS A 137 25.81 2.28 6.70
N MET A 138 26.97 2.08 7.32
CA MET A 138 28.22 1.79 6.61
C MET A 138 28.07 0.49 5.79
N ILE A 139 27.63 -0.61 6.41
CA ILE A 139 27.42 -1.90 5.72
C ILE A 139 26.38 -1.76 4.61
N LYS A 140 25.28 -1.05 4.86
CA LYS A 140 24.24 -0.85 3.83
C LYS A 140 24.76 -0.05 2.62
N THR A 141 25.61 0.95 2.85
CA THR A 141 26.28 1.71 1.79
C THR A 141 27.19 0.81 0.96
N LEU A 142 27.97 -0.07 1.60
CA LEU A 142 28.83 -1.04 0.91
C LEU A 142 28.02 -2.05 0.08
N MET A 143 26.83 -2.42 0.55
CA MET A 143 25.95 -3.37 -0.14
C MET A 143 25.05 -2.72 -1.20
N TRP A 144 25.07 -1.39 -1.35
CA TRP A 144 24.11 -0.68 -2.21
C TRP A 144 24.16 -1.12 -3.68
N SER A 145 25.37 -1.39 -4.21
CA SER A 145 25.54 -1.86 -5.59
C SER A 145 25.13 -3.32 -5.81
N GLU A 146 25.14 -4.13 -4.76
CA GLU A 146 24.87 -5.57 -4.79
C GLU A 146 23.74 -5.92 -3.80
N CYS A 147 22.65 -5.14 -3.85
CA CYS A 147 21.54 -5.34 -2.93
C CYS A 147 20.72 -6.61 -3.29
N SER A 148 20.14 -7.24 -2.26
CA SER A 148 19.31 -8.42 -2.43
C SER A 148 17.88 -8.04 -2.79
N THR A 149 17.33 -8.70 -3.80
CA THR A 149 15.91 -8.56 -4.17
C THR A 149 14.97 -9.13 -3.10
N SER A 150 13.79 -8.53 -2.96
CA SER A 150 12.72 -9.05 -2.10
C SER A 150 11.94 -10.21 -2.73
N LEU A 151 12.15 -10.47 -4.03
CA LEU A 151 11.53 -11.58 -4.76
C LEU A 151 12.44 -12.82 -4.68
N LEU A 152 12.08 -13.76 -3.82
CA LEU A 152 12.86 -14.97 -3.53
C LEU A 152 12.33 -16.23 -4.24
N VAL A 153 11.29 -16.07 -5.05
CA VAL A 153 10.57 -17.15 -5.74
C VAL A 153 10.41 -16.83 -7.22
N SER A 154 9.94 -17.80 -8.00
CA SER A 154 9.66 -17.60 -9.43
C SER A 154 8.66 -16.44 -9.65
N PRO A 155 8.73 -15.72 -10.80
CA PRO A 155 7.82 -14.61 -11.07
C PRO A 155 6.34 -15.01 -11.00
N LEU A 156 5.97 -16.22 -11.43
CA LEU A 156 4.59 -16.70 -11.33
C LEU A 156 4.15 -16.87 -9.87
N GLN A 157 4.99 -17.49 -9.03
CA GLN A 157 4.68 -17.63 -7.60
C GLN A 157 4.61 -16.27 -6.91
N GLY A 158 5.54 -15.37 -7.22
CA GLY A 158 5.54 -14.01 -6.69
C GLY A 158 4.27 -13.25 -7.06
N PHE A 159 3.84 -13.35 -8.32
CA PHE A 159 2.60 -12.75 -8.80
C PHE A 159 1.38 -13.23 -8.01
N ILE A 160 1.27 -14.55 -7.79
CA ILE A 160 0.16 -15.15 -7.04
C ILE A 160 0.19 -14.67 -5.58
N THR A 161 1.37 -14.64 -4.95
CA THR A 161 1.53 -14.17 -3.58
C THR A 161 1.13 -12.70 -3.43
N GLU A 162 1.65 -11.80 -4.26
CA GLU A 162 1.28 -10.37 -4.22
C GLU A 162 -0.21 -10.17 -4.49
N CYS A 163 -0.78 -10.89 -5.46
CA CYS A 163 -2.21 -10.84 -5.76
C CYS A 163 -3.04 -11.26 -4.55
N PHE A 164 -2.73 -12.39 -3.92
CA PHE A 164 -3.46 -12.90 -2.77
C PHE A 164 -3.32 -11.99 -1.53
N CYS A 165 -2.10 -11.57 -1.18
CA CYS A 165 -1.88 -10.65 -0.07
C CYS A 165 -2.61 -9.32 -0.30
N THR A 166 -2.54 -8.78 -1.52
CA THR A 166 -3.22 -7.53 -1.87
C THR A 166 -4.74 -7.68 -1.81
N LEU A 167 -5.27 -8.82 -2.25
CA LEU A 167 -6.69 -9.17 -2.13
C LEU A 167 -7.17 -9.15 -0.68
N VAL A 168 -6.48 -9.86 0.21
CA VAL A 168 -6.81 -9.93 1.65
C VAL A 168 -6.74 -8.54 2.28
N PHE A 169 -5.67 -7.79 2.01
CA PHE A 169 -5.49 -6.43 2.50
C PHE A 169 -6.66 -5.52 2.09
N HIS A 170 -7.03 -5.51 0.81
CA HIS A 170 -8.09 -4.63 0.32
C HIS A 170 -9.48 -5.08 0.79
N LEU A 171 -9.75 -6.38 0.92
CA LEU A 171 -11.01 -6.87 1.51
C LEU A 171 -11.17 -6.37 2.95
N VAL A 172 -10.12 -6.47 3.76
CA VAL A 172 -10.16 -5.96 5.14
C VAL A 172 -10.31 -4.43 5.15
N LEU A 173 -9.60 -3.72 4.28
CA LEU A 173 -9.73 -2.27 4.14
C LEU A 173 -11.17 -1.83 3.81
N LEU A 174 -11.82 -2.50 2.85
CA LEU A 174 -13.22 -2.26 2.47
C LEU A 174 -14.19 -2.57 3.61
N ASN A 175 -13.94 -3.64 4.39
CA ASN A 175 -14.76 -3.95 5.57
C ASN A 175 -14.59 -2.93 6.70
N LEU A 176 -13.40 -2.34 6.84
CA LEU A 176 -13.12 -1.33 7.86
C LEU A 176 -13.40 0.11 7.41
N GLN A 177 -13.85 0.33 6.17
CA GLN A 177 -14.01 1.67 5.59
C GLN A 177 -14.90 2.60 6.43
N ARG A 178 -15.95 2.06 7.06
CA ARG A 178 -16.92 2.79 7.89
C ARG A 178 -16.49 2.93 9.36
N ARG A 179 -15.40 2.28 9.77
CA ARG A 179 -14.89 2.34 11.14
C ARG A 179 -14.04 3.60 11.34
N SER A 180 -13.94 4.06 12.58
CA SER A 180 -13.11 5.22 12.93
C SER A 180 -11.63 4.94 12.67
N ALA A 181 -10.85 5.99 12.42
CA ALA A 181 -9.40 5.87 12.20
C ALA A 181 -8.68 5.21 13.39
N LEU A 182 -9.18 5.41 14.62
CA LEU A 182 -8.64 4.81 15.84
C LEU A 182 -8.67 3.27 15.83
N ILE A 183 -9.64 2.67 15.14
CA ILE A 183 -9.74 1.22 14.99
C ILE A 183 -9.09 0.77 13.68
N ARG A 184 -9.37 1.49 12.59
CA ARG A 184 -8.93 1.13 11.25
C ARG A 184 -7.41 1.14 11.13
N VAL A 185 -6.74 2.17 11.63
CA VAL A 185 -5.28 2.34 11.44
C VAL A 185 -4.48 1.23 12.14
N PRO A 186 -4.71 0.93 13.44
CA PRO A 186 -3.99 -0.17 14.08
C PRO A 186 -4.26 -1.53 13.44
N LEU A 187 -5.52 -1.84 13.08
CA LEU A 187 -5.86 -3.13 12.46
C LEU A 187 -5.18 -3.30 11.10
N ILE A 188 -5.13 -2.25 10.29
CA ILE A 188 -4.43 -2.28 9.00
C ILE A 188 -2.92 -2.41 9.21
N ALA A 189 -2.33 -1.71 10.18
CA ALA A 189 -0.90 -1.83 10.49
C ALA A 189 -0.54 -3.25 10.95
N VAL A 190 -1.35 -3.87 11.82
CA VAL A 190 -1.18 -5.29 12.22
C VAL A 190 -1.27 -6.20 11.01
N LEU A 191 -2.29 -6.03 10.16
CA LEU A 191 -2.49 -6.86 8.97
C LEU A 191 -1.31 -6.76 8.00
N LEU A 192 -0.86 -5.56 7.67
CA LEU A 192 0.26 -5.33 6.76
C LEU A 192 1.56 -5.93 7.35
N THR A 193 1.80 -5.76 8.65
CA THR A 193 2.96 -6.35 9.34
C THR A 193 2.90 -7.88 9.28
N PHE A 194 1.74 -8.46 9.58
CA PHE A 194 1.52 -9.91 9.53
C PHE A 194 1.74 -10.46 8.11
N LEU A 195 1.14 -9.84 7.09
CA LEU A 195 1.29 -10.26 5.69
C LEU A 195 2.75 -10.14 5.22
N SER A 196 3.44 -9.04 5.54
CA SER A 196 4.86 -8.89 5.22
C SER A 196 5.73 -9.94 5.92
N HIS A 197 5.42 -10.30 7.17
CA HIS A 197 6.16 -11.31 7.91
C HIS A 197 6.02 -12.71 7.29
N ILE A 198 4.78 -13.15 7.03
CA ILE A 198 4.54 -14.49 6.47
C ILE A 198 5.04 -14.61 5.02
N ALA A 199 5.00 -13.51 4.25
CA ALA A 199 5.43 -13.48 2.86
C ALA A 199 6.92 -13.15 2.68
N LYS A 200 7.70 -13.00 3.77
CA LYS A 200 9.13 -12.65 3.72
C LYS A 200 9.94 -13.60 2.84
N GLY A 201 9.64 -14.91 2.91
CA GLY A 201 10.28 -15.95 2.09
C GLY A 201 9.81 -16.00 0.62
N PHE A 202 8.90 -15.11 0.20
CA PHE A 202 8.33 -15.06 -1.14
C PHE A 202 8.60 -13.70 -1.78
N THR A 203 7.78 -12.69 -1.46
CA THR A 203 7.85 -11.34 -2.07
C THR A 203 7.96 -10.21 -1.05
N SER A 204 7.90 -10.55 0.25
CA SER A 204 7.70 -9.64 1.39
C SER A 204 6.36 -8.88 1.41
N ALA A 205 5.40 -9.30 0.56
CA ALA A 205 4.05 -8.74 0.43
C ALA A 205 4.04 -7.20 0.45
N HIS A 206 4.57 -6.57 -0.59
CA HIS A 206 4.61 -5.10 -0.65
C HIS A 206 3.21 -4.51 -0.87
N MET A 207 2.35 -5.19 -1.66
CA MET A 207 0.95 -4.81 -1.90
C MET A 207 0.75 -3.35 -2.38
N ASN A 208 1.83 -2.73 -2.85
CA ASN A 208 1.92 -1.33 -3.23
C ASN A 208 2.99 -1.18 -4.34
N PRO A 209 2.56 -0.81 -5.56
CA PRO A 209 3.46 -0.64 -6.70
C PRO A 209 4.58 0.40 -6.51
N SER A 210 4.31 1.51 -5.82
CA SER A 210 5.33 2.55 -5.57
C SER A 210 6.33 2.12 -4.50
N LEU A 211 5.86 1.37 -3.48
CA LEU A 211 6.71 0.84 -2.43
C LEU A 211 7.67 -0.22 -2.97
N SER A 212 7.15 -1.17 -3.74
CA SER A 212 7.97 -2.21 -4.39
C SER A 212 8.99 -1.60 -5.35
N TYR A 213 8.61 -0.59 -6.14
CA TYR A 213 9.56 0.16 -6.97
C TYR A 213 10.72 0.71 -6.15
N GLY A 214 10.44 1.34 -5.00
CA GLY A 214 11.48 1.80 -4.08
C GLY A 214 12.36 0.65 -3.58
N LEU A 215 11.76 -0.38 -2.99
CA LEU A 215 12.49 -1.38 -2.21
C LEU A 215 13.26 -2.41 -3.06
N THR A 216 12.80 -2.75 -4.27
CA THR A 216 13.34 -3.93 -4.97
C THR A 216 13.75 -3.73 -6.42
N PHE A 217 13.22 -2.72 -7.14
CA PHE A 217 13.47 -2.60 -8.58
C PHE A 217 14.90 -2.14 -8.92
N HIS A 218 15.58 -1.52 -7.96
CA HIS A 218 16.98 -1.11 -8.11
C HIS A 218 17.95 -2.29 -7.89
N CYS A 219 17.49 -3.40 -7.31
CA CYS A 219 18.34 -4.54 -7.01
C CYS A 219 18.45 -5.52 -8.18
N PRO A 220 19.65 -6.08 -8.42
CA PRO A 220 19.85 -7.13 -9.41
C PRO A 220 19.04 -8.40 -9.06
N GLY A 221 18.80 -9.25 -10.07
CA GLY A 221 18.17 -10.56 -9.90
C GLY A 221 17.12 -10.87 -10.97
N PHE A 222 16.19 -9.94 -11.21
CA PHE A 222 15.15 -10.06 -12.23
C PHE A 222 15.11 -8.82 -13.12
N THR A 223 14.51 -8.96 -14.29
CA THR A 223 14.27 -7.83 -15.19
C THR A 223 13.20 -6.89 -14.64
N PHE A 224 13.23 -5.64 -15.09
CA PHE A 224 12.22 -4.63 -14.74
C PHE A 224 10.78 -5.14 -15.00
N TRP A 225 10.57 -5.85 -16.10
CA TRP A 225 9.24 -6.34 -16.49
C TRP A 225 8.77 -7.51 -15.63
N GLU A 226 9.67 -8.37 -15.16
CA GLU A 226 9.32 -9.42 -14.20
C GLU A 226 8.91 -8.83 -12.85
N TYR A 227 9.65 -7.83 -12.36
CA TYR A 227 9.23 -7.10 -11.16
C TYR A 227 7.91 -6.36 -11.35
N ALA A 228 7.70 -5.70 -12.49
CA ALA A 228 6.44 -5.03 -12.79
C ALA A 228 5.27 -6.02 -12.87
N ALA A 229 5.47 -7.19 -13.48
CA ALA A 229 4.45 -8.24 -13.50
C ALA A 229 4.09 -8.68 -12.07
N VAL A 230 5.08 -9.00 -11.23
CA VAL A 230 4.84 -9.45 -9.86
C VAL A 230 4.19 -8.36 -9.00
N TYR A 231 4.85 -7.23 -8.86
CA TYR A 231 4.51 -6.23 -7.85
C TYR A 231 3.52 -5.17 -8.33
N TRP A 232 3.43 -4.90 -9.63
CA TRP A 232 2.46 -3.93 -10.14
C TRP A 232 1.20 -4.63 -10.59
N LEU A 233 1.33 -5.59 -11.54
CA LEU A 233 0.17 -6.31 -12.06
C LEU A 233 -0.44 -7.23 -10.99
N GLY A 234 0.36 -7.91 -10.18
CA GLY A 234 -0.13 -8.73 -9.06
C GLY A 234 -0.94 -7.92 -8.06
N SER A 235 -0.40 -6.80 -7.55
CA SER A 235 -1.14 -5.93 -6.63
C SER A 235 -2.39 -5.32 -7.25
N LEU A 236 -2.34 -4.86 -8.50
CA LEU A 236 -3.53 -4.34 -9.19
C LEU A 236 -4.62 -5.42 -9.35
N THR A 237 -4.23 -6.64 -9.73
CA THR A 237 -5.16 -7.77 -9.89
C THR A 237 -5.83 -8.11 -8.57
N GLY A 238 -5.06 -8.20 -7.47
CA GLY A 238 -5.60 -8.45 -6.13
C GLY A 238 -6.56 -7.35 -5.67
N ALA A 239 -6.23 -6.09 -5.90
CA ALA A 239 -7.09 -4.95 -5.57
C ALA A 239 -8.41 -4.97 -6.36
N VAL A 240 -8.36 -5.23 -7.67
CA VAL A 240 -9.55 -5.32 -8.53
C VAL A 240 -10.44 -6.49 -8.11
N LEU A 241 -9.85 -7.66 -7.84
CA LEU A 241 -10.58 -8.83 -7.38
C LEU A 241 -11.25 -8.60 -6.02
N SER A 242 -10.60 -7.85 -5.12
CA SER A 242 -11.20 -7.50 -3.82
C SER A 242 -12.50 -6.71 -3.96
N VAL A 243 -12.55 -5.76 -4.91
CA VAL A 243 -13.76 -4.99 -5.17
C VAL A 243 -14.82 -5.87 -5.81
N LEU A 244 -14.46 -6.68 -6.81
CA LEU A 244 -15.40 -7.63 -7.41
C LEU A 244 -16.06 -8.52 -6.36
N LEU A 245 -15.29 -9.08 -5.43
CA LEU A 245 -15.82 -9.93 -4.38
C LEU A 245 -16.64 -9.16 -3.33
N TYR A 246 -16.27 -7.91 -3.02
CA TYR A 246 -16.97 -7.10 -2.03
C TYR A 246 -18.29 -6.49 -2.54
N THR A 247 -18.29 -5.90 -3.74
CA THR A 247 -19.47 -5.20 -4.32
C THR A 247 -20.26 -6.05 -5.31
N GLY A 248 -19.70 -7.13 -5.85
CA GLY A 248 -20.34 -7.96 -6.88
C GLY A 248 -20.33 -7.37 -8.30
N HIS A 249 -19.91 -6.10 -8.45
CA HIS A 249 -19.73 -5.39 -9.73
C HIS A 249 -18.57 -4.38 -9.63
N ILE A 250 -17.98 -4.00 -10.78
CA ILE A 250 -17.08 -2.83 -10.88
C ILE A 250 -17.76 -1.79 -11.77
N PRO A 251 -18.19 -0.62 -11.26
CA PRO A 251 -19.01 0.33 -12.00
C PRO A 251 -18.43 0.76 -13.37
N LYS A 252 -17.10 0.91 -13.48
CA LYS A 252 -16.43 1.28 -14.75
C LYS A 252 -16.24 0.15 -15.76
N ILE A 253 -16.24 -1.12 -15.31
CA ILE A 253 -15.94 -2.27 -16.18
C ILE A 253 -17.22 -3.05 -16.48
N PHE A 254 -18.09 -3.22 -15.48
CA PHE A 254 -19.35 -3.95 -15.58
C PHE A 254 -20.44 -3.24 -14.78
N SER A 255 -21.46 -2.74 -15.46
CA SER A 255 -22.63 -2.09 -14.83
C SER A 255 -23.62 -3.07 -14.20
N ARG A 256 -23.49 -4.38 -14.49
CA ARG A 256 -24.31 -5.45 -13.91
C ARG A 256 -23.51 -6.24 -12.88
N ASN A 257 -24.18 -6.64 -11.78
CA ASN A 257 -23.66 -7.60 -10.81
C ASN A 257 -23.28 -8.91 -11.52
N LEU A 258 -21.99 -9.23 -11.55
CA LEU A 258 -21.46 -10.45 -12.17
C LEU A 258 -21.60 -11.65 -11.22
N LEU A 259 -21.42 -11.42 -9.92
CA LEU A 259 -21.51 -12.49 -8.91
C LEU A 259 -22.92 -12.70 -8.38
N TYR A 260 -23.75 -11.66 -8.42
CA TYR A 260 -25.15 -11.72 -7.99
C TYR A 260 -26.05 -11.60 -9.21
N PHE A 261 -26.32 -12.73 -9.89
CA PHE A 261 -27.40 -12.80 -10.87
C PHE A 261 -28.71 -12.46 -10.15
N GLN A 262 -29.21 -11.24 -10.32
CA GLN A 262 -30.56 -10.90 -9.87
C GLN A 262 -31.53 -11.82 -10.62
N LYS A 263 -32.01 -12.85 -9.94
CA LYS A 263 -33.20 -13.59 -10.34
C LYS A 263 -34.35 -12.60 -10.25
N MET A 264 -34.66 -11.91 -11.35
CA MET A 264 -35.84 -11.05 -11.45
C MET A 264 -37.08 -11.93 -11.30
N ARG A 265 -37.50 -12.19 -10.06
CA ARG A 265 -38.85 -12.63 -9.76
C ARG A 265 -39.70 -11.36 -9.79
N VAL A 266 -40.18 -11.03 -10.99
CA VAL A 266 -41.24 -10.05 -11.20
C VAL A 266 -42.45 -10.53 -10.40
N ARG A 267 -42.63 -10.03 -9.18
CA ARG A 267 -43.90 -10.14 -8.46
C ARG A 267 -44.72 -8.93 -8.87
N GLY A 268 -45.38 -9.04 -10.02
CA GLY A 268 -46.41 -8.09 -10.41
C GLY A 268 -47.51 -8.06 -9.35
N PRO A 269 -47.98 -6.88 -8.90
CA PRO A 269 -49.17 -6.81 -8.08
C PRO A 269 -50.37 -7.25 -8.92
N LYS A 270 -51.05 -8.33 -8.51
CA LYS A 270 -52.42 -8.61 -8.97
C LYS A 270 -53.28 -7.48 -8.44
N GLY A 271 -53.62 -6.53 -9.32
CA GLY A 271 -54.65 -5.54 -9.06
C GLY A 271 -55.97 -6.25 -8.79
N ASP A 272 -56.48 -6.04 -7.59
CA ASP A 272 -57.80 -6.49 -7.17
C ASP A 272 -58.85 -5.75 -8.01
N LYS A 273 -59.68 -6.50 -8.74
CA LYS A 273 -60.84 -5.98 -9.47
C LYS A 273 -62.11 -6.53 -8.81
N GLY A 274 -62.58 -5.83 -7.80
CA GLY A 274 -64.00 -5.69 -7.43
C GLY A 274 -64.27 -4.18 -7.35
N GLU A 275 -65.36 -3.60 -7.83
CA GLU A 275 -66.71 -4.12 -7.95
C GLU A 275 -67.42 -3.55 -9.18
N ALA A 276 -68.35 -4.34 -9.71
CA ALA A 276 -69.37 -3.89 -10.63
C ALA A 276 -70.48 -3.17 -9.86
N LYS A 277 -71.03 -2.09 -10.44
CA LYS A 277 -72.49 -1.92 -10.54
C LYS A 277 -72.88 -0.97 -11.69
N LYS A 278 -73.67 -1.54 -12.61
CA LYS A 278 -74.36 -0.91 -13.73
C LYS A 278 -75.61 -0.17 -13.22
N LYS A 279 -75.81 1.02 -13.80
CA LYS A 279 -77.04 1.65 -14.34
C LYS A 279 -78.42 1.41 -13.67
N MET A 280 -79.08 2.58 -13.55
CA MET A 280 -80.51 2.89 -13.62
C MET A 280 -81.21 3.09 -12.28
#